data_AF-X1M5Z2-F1
#
_entry.id   AF-X1M5Z2-F1
#
_cell.length_a   1.000
_cell.length_b   1.000
_cell.length_c   1.000
_cell.angle_alpha   90.00
_cell.angle_beta   90.00
_cell.angle_gamma   90.00
#
_symmetry.space_group_name_H-M   'P 1'
#
loop_
_entity.id
_entity.type
_entity.pdbx_description
1 polymer ?
#
loop_
_entity_poly.entity_id
_entity_poly.type
_entity_poly.pdbx_seq_one_letter_code
_entity_poly.pdbx_strand_id
1 'polypeptide(L)'
;MSIRRIFFISLILVVIVATGYIAFRKLALFAPPSIILSQYRTAEVDIGTVLRTVEAEGVVVPQSEVLLLSPASSIIKQIAKVPGSHVDAYQTILRLDPKPIQDEIASIEDQLEVKRNNLHRNRLNARSTRLDLDYNVEMKKLRITSLKSEVSDQEELLNVGGISPARFEKTKQELTLAEKELEMILSKNSIRLKQLEAEEQGLKLQIEIQEKELETKNENLSKTTVRAPSAGIVMSINGKEGEKVNRD
;
A
#
# COMPACT_ATOMS: atom_id res chain seq x y z
N MET A 1 78.57 -118.31 -34.02
CA MET A 1 78.92 -116.90 -34.34
C MET A 1 77.69 -116.02 -34.05
N SER A 2 77.37 -115.83 -32.77
CA SER A 2 75.99 -115.55 -32.31
C SER A 2 75.94 -114.59 -31.11
N ILE A 3 76.38 -113.34 -31.30
CA ILE A 3 76.18 -112.24 -30.33
C ILE A 3 75.70 -110.93 -30.98
N ARG A 4 76.01 -110.69 -32.27
CA ARG A 4 75.74 -109.41 -32.94
C ARG A 4 74.27 -109.18 -33.37
N ARG A 5 73.47 -110.23 -33.58
CA ARG A 5 72.06 -110.10 -34.05
C ARG A 5 71.07 -109.72 -32.93
N ILE A 6 71.33 -110.13 -31.69
CA ILE A 6 70.43 -109.85 -30.55
C ILE A 6 70.52 -108.37 -30.14
N PHE A 7 71.71 -107.76 -30.23
CA PHE A 7 71.91 -106.34 -29.96
C PHE A 7 71.21 -105.40 -30.95
N PHE A 8 71.11 -105.80 -32.23
CA PHE A 8 70.42 -105.00 -33.24
C PHE A 8 68.89 -104.99 -33.05
N ILE A 9 68.31 -106.11 -32.62
CA ILE A 9 66.86 -106.22 -32.39
C ILE A 9 66.45 -105.41 -31.15
N SER A 10 67.25 -105.41 -30.08
CA SER A 10 66.96 -104.59 -28.89
C SER A 10 67.07 -103.09 -29.18
N LEU A 11 68.01 -102.67 -30.02
CA LEU A 11 68.18 -101.26 -30.40
C LEU A 11 66.97 -100.74 -31.19
N ILE A 12 66.43 -101.53 -32.11
CA ILE A 12 65.24 -101.16 -32.90
C ILE A 12 64.00 -101.00 -32.01
N LEU A 13 63.81 -101.88 -31.03
CA LEU A 13 62.69 -101.79 -30.10
C LEU A 13 62.75 -100.50 -29.26
N VAL A 14 63.94 -100.12 -28.78
CA VAL A 14 64.14 -98.88 -28.02
C VAL A 14 63.83 -97.65 -28.88
N VAL A 15 64.20 -97.66 -30.17
CA VAL A 15 63.91 -96.56 -31.09
C VAL A 15 62.40 -96.44 -31.36
N ILE A 16 61.68 -97.56 -31.51
CA ILE A 16 60.22 -97.55 -31.71
C ILE A 16 59.50 -97.02 -30.46
N VAL A 17 59.92 -97.44 -29.26
CA VAL A 17 59.33 -96.94 -28.01
C VAL A 17 59.65 -95.46 -27.81
N ALA A 18 60.86 -95.02 -28.12
CA ALA A 18 61.25 -93.61 -28.03
C ALA A 18 60.48 -92.73 -29.02
N THR A 19 60.33 -93.17 -30.27
CA THR A 19 59.58 -92.43 -31.30
C THR A 19 58.09 -92.38 -31.00
N GLY A 20 57.49 -93.48 -30.51
CA GLY A 20 56.10 -93.49 -30.05
C GLY A 20 55.86 -92.55 -28.86
N TYR A 21 56.79 -92.51 -27.91
CA TYR A 21 56.71 -91.61 -26.75
C TYR A 21 56.82 -90.12 -27.16
N ILE A 22 57.72 -89.81 -28.10
CA ILE A 22 57.87 -88.44 -28.64
C ILE A 22 56.62 -88.02 -29.42
N ALA A 23 56.03 -88.91 -30.23
CA ALA A 23 54.81 -88.63 -30.98
C ALA A 23 53.59 -88.38 -30.06
N PHE A 24 53.45 -89.16 -28.99
CA PHE A 24 52.38 -88.97 -28.01
C PHE A 24 52.52 -87.62 -27.24
N ARG A 25 53.74 -87.26 -26.86
CA ARG A 25 54.05 -85.92 -26.29
C ARG A 25 53.76 -84.79 -27.29
N LYS A 26 54.11 -85.02 -28.56
CA LYS A 26 53.68 -84.28 -29.76
C LYS A 26 52.21 -83.87 -29.72
N LEU A 27 51.37 -84.89 -29.70
CA LEU A 27 49.93 -84.76 -29.86
C LEU A 27 49.26 -84.10 -28.64
N ALA A 28 49.76 -84.38 -27.43
CA ALA A 28 49.25 -83.77 -26.19
C ALA A 28 49.55 -82.27 -26.08
N LEU A 29 50.60 -81.77 -26.75
CA LEU A 29 50.97 -80.35 -26.75
C LEU A 29 50.14 -79.51 -27.75
N PHE A 30 49.44 -80.13 -28.69
CA PHE A 30 48.54 -79.47 -29.65
C PHE A 30 47.07 -79.45 -29.21
N ALA A 31 46.77 -79.86 -27.98
CA ALA A 31 45.44 -79.68 -27.41
C ALA A 31 45.17 -78.16 -27.23
N PRO A 32 44.04 -77.63 -27.75
CA PRO A 32 43.71 -76.22 -27.58
C PRO A 32 43.56 -75.91 -26.08
N PRO A 33 44.00 -74.73 -25.59
CA PRO A 33 43.90 -74.40 -24.18
C PRO A 33 42.44 -74.45 -23.73
N SER A 34 42.15 -75.35 -22.79
CA SER A 34 40.82 -75.49 -22.20
C SER A 34 40.50 -74.24 -21.38
N ILE A 35 39.47 -73.50 -21.78
CA ILE A 35 39.00 -72.33 -21.03
C ILE A 35 38.39 -72.84 -19.72
N ILE A 36 39.09 -72.60 -18.60
CA ILE A 36 38.63 -73.00 -17.27
C ILE A 36 37.63 -71.93 -16.80
N LEU A 37 36.34 -72.17 -17.02
CA LEU A 37 35.24 -71.27 -16.67
C LEU A 37 35.22 -70.87 -15.18
N SER A 38 35.84 -71.66 -14.28
CA SER A 38 35.93 -71.34 -12.85
C SER A 38 36.88 -70.16 -12.53
N GLN A 39 37.67 -69.69 -13.51
CA GLN A 39 38.51 -68.51 -13.36
C GLN A 39 37.79 -67.21 -13.71
N TYR A 40 36.53 -67.27 -14.17
CA TYR A 40 35.73 -66.11 -14.56
C TYR A 40 34.44 -66.04 -13.75
N ARG A 41 34.13 -64.85 -13.24
CA ARG A 41 32.83 -64.55 -12.63
C ARG A 41 31.95 -63.87 -13.66
N THR A 42 30.88 -64.55 -14.06
CA THR A 42 29.83 -63.99 -14.91
C THR A 42 28.59 -63.73 -14.08
N ALA A 43 27.82 -62.70 -14.43
CA ALA A 43 26.51 -62.42 -13.88
C ALA A 43 25.53 -62.19 -15.03
N GLU A 44 24.27 -62.57 -14.84
CA GLU A 44 23.19 -62.26 -15.78
C GLU A 44 22.84 -60.76 -15.66
N VAL A 45 22.68 -60.08 -16.80
CA VAL A 45 22.49 -58.62 -16.84
C VAL A 45 21.13 -58.33 -17.44
N ASP A 46 20.27 -57.70 -16.65
CA ASP A 46 18.96 -57.25 -17.09
C ASP A 46 19.02 -55.86 -17.73
N ILE A 47 18.21 -55.66 -18.76
CA ILE A 47 18.05 -54.34 -19.40
C ILE A 47 17.01 -53.55 -18.62
N GLY A 48 17.43 -52.45 -18.01
CA GLY A 48 16.56 -51.57 -17.25
C GLY A 48 17.11 -50.14 -17.16
N THR A 49 16.31 -49.24 -16.59
CA THR A 49 16.70 -47.83 -16.41
C THR A 49 17.81 -47.72 -15.36
N VAL A 50 18.94 -47.14 -15.74
CA VAL A 50 20.03 -46.80 -14.81
C VAL A 50 19.89 -45.33 -14.43
N LEU A 51 19.55 -45.09 -13.16
CA LEU A 51 19.48 -43.74 -12.60
C LEU A 51 20.84 -43.37 -12.00
N ARG A 52 21.37 -42.22 -12.40
CA ARG A 52 22.58 -41.63 -11.79
C ARG A 52 22.18 -40.40 -10.99
N THR A 53 22.14 -40.55 -9.67
CA THR A 53 21.92 -39.43 -8.75
C THR A 53 23.19 -38.60 -8.63
N VAL A 54 23.06 -37.27 -8.67
CA VAL A 54 24.14 -36.33 -8.36
C VAL A 54 23.72 -35.61 -7.09
N GLU A 55 24.56 -35.69 -6.05
CA GLU A 55 24.34 -34.92 -4.83
C GLU A 55 24.58 -33.44 -5.13
N ALA A 56 23.61 -32.61 -4.77
CA ALA A 56 23.67 -31.17 -4.92
C ALA A 56 23.09 -30.52 -3.66
N GLU A 57 23.72 -29.42 -3.24
CA GLU A 57 23.25 -28.60 -2.13
C GLU A 57 22.56 -27.35 -2.68
N GLY A 58 21.53 -26.88 -1.97
CA GLY A 58 20.78 -25.69 -2.33
C GLY A 58 20.09 -25.09 -1.11
N VAL A 59 19.80 -23.79 -1.19
CA VAL A 59 19.07 -23.06 -0.14
C VAL A 59 17.60 -22.96 -0.54
N VAL A 60 16.70 -23.30 0.39
CA VAL A 60 15.26 -23.09 0.20
C VAL A 60 14.92 -21.65 0.55
N VAL A 61 14.36 -20.92 -0.40
CA VAL A 61 13.88 -19.54 -0.21
C VAL A 61 12.36 -19.48 -0.40
N PRO A 62 11.65 -18.62 0.34
CA PRO A 62 10.22 -18.40 0.10
C PRO A 62 9.97 -17.89 -1.32
N GLN A 63 8.89 -18.36 -1.95
CA GLN A 63 8.46 -17.84 -3.25
C GLN A 63 7.92 -16.40 -3.15
N SER A 64 7.27 -16.05 -2.03
CA SER A 64 6.73 -14.72 -1.77
C SER A 64 6.89 -14.38 -0.29
N GLU A 65 7.36 -13.17 -0.02
CA GLU A 65 7.55 -12.61 1.32
C GLU A 65 6.84 -11.26 1.39
N VAL A 66 6.15 -11.00 2.52
CA VAL A 66 5.47 -9.72 2.76
C VAL A 66 5.95 -9.16 4.08
N LEU A 67 6.54 -7.97 4.03
CA LEU A 67 6.95 -7.22 5.21
C LEU A 67 5.76 -6.42 5.75
N LEU A 68 5.39 -6.66 7.00
CA LEU A 68 4.35 -5.91 7.70
C LEU A 68 5.00 -4.85 8.58
N LEU A 69 4.66 -3.59 8.32
CA LEU A 69 5.19 -2.43 9.00
C LEU A 69 4.21 -1.90 10.04
N SER A 70 4.73 -1.27 11.08
CA SER A 70 3.87 -0.66 12.11
C SER A 70 3.24 0.62 11.56
N PRO A 71 1.91 0.80 11.65
CA PRO A 71 1.26 2.03 11.14
C PRO A 71 1.64 3.28 11.94
N ALA A 72 2.02 3.12 13.21
CA ALA A 72 2.41 4.20 14.11
C ALA A 72 3.40 3.68 15.17
N SER A 73 4.10 4.59 15.82
CA SER A 73 4.95 4.23 16.96
C SER A 73 4.10 3.83 18.16
N SER A 74 4.13 2.57 18.56
CA SER A 74 3.31 2.02 19.65
C SER A 74 4.04 0.88 20.38
N ILE A 75 3.41 0.33 21.41
CA ILE A 75 3.94 -0.79 22.21
C ILE A 75 3.28 -2.08 21.74
N ILE A 76 4.04 -3.16 21.59
CA ILE A 76 3.47 -4.49 21.31
C ILE A 76 2.74 -4.96 22.57
N LYS A 77 1.41 -5.03 22.52
CA LYS A 77 0.59 -5.45 23.66
C LYS A 77 0.50 -6.97 23.75
N GLN A 78 0.42 -7.65 22.61
CA GLN A 78 0.28 -9.10 22.54
C GLN A 78 0.78 -9.65 21.20
N ILE A 79 1.51 -10.77 21.23
CA ILE A 79 1.87 -11.57 20.06
C ILE A 79 0.96 -12.81 20.03
N ALA A 80 0.05 -12.86 19.07
CA ALA A 80 -0.91 -13.96 18.94
C ALA A 80 -0.33 -15.19 18.20
N LYS A 81 0.66 -14.97 17.33
CA LYS A 81 1.32 -16.01 16.52
C LYS A 81 2.82 -15.83 16.56
N VAL A 82 3.54 -16.87 16.95
CA VAL A 82 5.01 -16.86 17.03
C VAL A 82 5.65 -17.19 15.68
N PRO A 83 6.90 -16.77 15.43
CA PRO A 83 7.65 -17.20 14.26
C PRO A 83 7.65 -18.74 14.08
N GLY A 84 7.53 -19.20 12.84
CA GLY A 84 7.33 -20.60 12.47
C GLY A 84 5.87 -21.07 12.48
N SER A 85 4.93 -20.27 12.98
CA SER A 85 3.50 -20.63 12.98
C SER A 85 2.87 -20.42 11.61
N HIS A 86 1.99 -21.35 11.22
CA HIS A 86 1.08 -21.15 10.09
C HIS A 86 -0.03 -20.16 10.46
N VAL A 87 -0.38 -19.29 9.52
CA VAL A 87 -1.49 -18.33 9.64
C VAL A 87 -2.37 -18.36 8.41
N ASP A 88 -3.68 -18.23 8.62
CA ASP A 88 -4.66 -18.05 7.55
C ASP A 88 -4.74 -16.58 7.11
N ALA A 89 -5.32 -16.33 5.93
CA ALA A 89 -5.60 -14.97 5.47
C ALA A 89 -6.46 -14.20 6.50
N TYR A 90 -6.08 -12.96 6.78
CA TYR A 90 -6.69 -12.05 7.76
C TYR A 90 -6.63 -12.50 9.22
N GLN A 91 -5.89 -13.56 9.54
CA GLN A 91 -5.67 -13.96 10.92
C GLN A 91 -4.77 -12.95 11.65
N THR A 92 -5.09 -12.66 12.91
CA THR A 92 -4.29 -11.74 13.75
C THR A 92 -2.95 -12.36 14.11
N ILE A 93 -1.86 -11.63 13.86
CA ILE A 93 -0.49 -12.02 14.19
C ILE A 93 -0.06 -11.36 15.51
N LEU A 94 -0.26 -10.06 15.64
CA LEU A 94 0.04 -9.30 16.85
C LEU A 94 -0.93 -8.11 17.03
N ARG A 95 -0.98 -7.59 18.25
CA ARG A 95 -1.78 -6.41 18.62
C ARG A 95 -0.87 -5.36 19.25
N LEU A 96 -0.94 -4.16 18.70
CA LEU A 96 -0.30 -2.97 19.26
C LEU A 96 -1.24 -2.30 20.27
N ASP A 97 -0.68 -1.48 21.17
CA ASP A 97 -1.48 -0.64 22.06
C ASP A 97 -2.23 0.43 21.24
N PRO A 98 -3.58 0.45 21.23
CA PRO A 98 -4.33 1.45 20.48
C PRO A 98 -4.33 2.81 21.18
N LYS A 99 -3.99 2.88 22.46
CA LYS A 99 -4.19 4.07 23.30
C LYS A 99 -3.55 5.34 22.74
N PRO A 100 -2.28 5.35 22.27
CA PRO A 100 -1.68 6.57 21.71
C PRO A 100 -2.45 7.12 20.51
N ILE A 101 -2.95 6.24 19.62
CA ILE A 101 -3.72 6.65 18.45
C ILE A 101 -5.13 7.09 18.85
N GLN A 102 -5.75 6.43 19.84
CA GLN A 102 -7.05 6.83 20.37
C GLN A 102 -7.02 8.22 21.02
N ASP A 103 -5.96 8.51 21.77
CA ASP A 103 -5.77 9.82 22.40
C ASP A 103 -5.57 10.92 21.33
N GLU A 104 -4.84 10.62 20.25
CA GLU A 104 -4.72 11.53 19.10
C GLU A 104 -6.05 11.75 18.37
N ILE A 105 -6.83 10.68 18.15
CA ILE A 105 -8.17 10.75 17.55
C ILE A 105 -9.08 11.66 18.38
N ALA A 106 -9.13 11.44 19.70
CA ALA A 106 -9.94 12.25 20.60
C ALA A 106 -9.54 13.74 20.54
N SER A 107 -8.24 14.03 20.52
CA SER A 107 -7.75 15.40 20.38
C SER A 107 -8.16 16.05 19.05
N ILE A 108 -8.13 15.29 17.93
CA ILE A 108 -8.57 15.77 16.63
C ILE A 108 -10.09 16.02 16.62
N GLU A 109 -10.87 15.14 17.25
CA GLU A 109 -12.32 15.30 17.40
C GLU A 109 -12.69 16.56 18.19
N ASP A 110 -12.00 16.82 19.31
CA ASP A 110 -12.17 18.06 20.09
C ASP A 110 -11.86 19.31 19.24
N GLN A 111 -10.77 19.27 18.46
CA GLN A 111 -10.39 20.37 17.56
C GLN A 111 -11.42 20.56 16.43
N LEU A 112 -11.99 19.48 15.91
CA LEU A 112 -13.07 19.51 14.93
C LEU A 112 -14.33 20.16 15.51
N GLU A 113 -14.69 19.85 16.75
CA GLU A 113 -15.83 20.47 17.42
C GLU A 113 -15.63 21.99 17.54
N VAL A 114 -14.44 22.44 17.96
CA VAL A 114 -14.10 23.87 18.01
C VAL A 114 -14.21 24.52 16.62
N LYS A 115 -13.71 23.88 15.56
CA LYS A 115 -13.82 24.39 14.18
C LYS A 115 -15.27 24.46 13.70
N ARG A 116 -16.08 23.43 13.99
CA ARG A 116 -17.53 23.40 13.67
C ARG A 116 -18.29 24.50 14.41
N ASN A 117 -17.97 24.74 15.68
CA ASN A 117 -18.53 25.84 16.46
C ASN A 117 -18.16 27.21 15.85
N ASN A 118 -16.90 27.39 15.44
CA ASN A 118 -16.45 28.60 14.77
C ASN A 118 -17.18 28.85 13.45
N LEU A 119 -17.41 27.80 12.63
CA LEU A 119 -18.23 27.88 11.42
C LEU A 119 -19.67 28.30 11.75
N HIS A 120 -20.26 27.71 12.79
CA HIS A 120 -21.61 28.08 13.22
C HIS A 120 -21.69 29.54 13.64
N ARG A 121 -20.74 30.02 14.46
CA ARG A 121 -20.66 31.42 14.87
C ARG A 121 -20.46 32.36 13.68
N ASN A 122 -19.60 31.99 12.72
CA ASN A 122 -19.40 32.77 11.50
C ASN A 122 -20.70 32.88 10.68
N ARG A 123 -21.48 31.80 10.55
CA ARG A 123 -22.79 31.81 9.89
C ARG A 123 -23.80 32.72 10.57
N LEU A 124 -23.86 32.71 11.89
CA LEU A 124 -24.73 33.62 12.64
C LEU A 124 -24.32 35.09 12.43
N ASN A 125 -23.02 35.38 12.47
CA ASN A 125 -22.50 36.72 12.21
C ASN A 125 -22.75 37.18 10.77
N ALA A 126 -22.58 36.29 9.78
CA ALA A 126 -22.87 36.57 8.38
C ALA A 126 -24.37 36.84 8.17
N ARG A 127 -25.24 36.09 8.84
CA ARG A 127 -26.70 36.32 8.82
C ARG A 127 -27.07 37.68 9.43
N SER A 128 -26.52 38.02 10.60
CA SER A 128 -26.74 39.34 11.21
C SER A 128 -26.27 40.45 10.29
N THR A 129 -25.04 40.34 9.77
CA THR A 129 -24.47 41.33 8.84
C THR A 129 -25.35 41.51 7.62
N ARG A 130 -25.86 40.42 7.02
CA ARG A 130 -26.75 40.49 5.87
C ARG A 130 -28.03 41.27 6.18
N LEU A 131 -28.64 41.04 7.35
CA LEU A 131 -29.82 41.79 7.78
C LEU A 131 -29.50 43.29 7.93
N ASP A 132 -28.35 43.65 8.50
CA ASP A 132 -27.93 45.04 8.64
C ASP A 132 -27.71 45.72 7.29
N LEU A 133 -27.11 44.99 6.32
CA LEU A 133 -26.91 45.47 4.96
C LEU A 133 -28.23 45.68 4.21
N ASP A 134 -29.17 44.74 4.35
CA ASP A 134 -30.49 44.81 3.71
C ASP A 134 -31.31 45.98 4.31
N TYR A 135 -31.29 46.14 5.62
CA TYR A 135 -31.94 47.26 6.31
C TYR A 135 -31.37 48.62 5.88
N ASN A 136 -30.05 48.74 5.74
CA ASN A 136 -29.41 49.98 5.27
C ASN A 136 -29.87 50.36 3.85
N VAL A 137 -29.97 49.37 2.96
CA VAL A 137 -30.48 49.56 1.60
C VAL A 137 -31.94 50.03 1.62
N GLU A 138 -32.78 49.43 2.46
CA GLU A 138 -34.19 49.81 2.61
C GLU A 138 -34.34 51.26 3.11
N MET A 139 -33.59 51.65 4.14
CA MET A 139 -33.58 53.03 4.64
C MET A 139 -33.19 54.05 3.56
N LYS A 140 -32.20 53.72 2.72
CA LYS A 140 -31.79 54.58 1.60
C LYS A 140 -32.84 54.67 0.50
N LYS A 141 -33.52 53.57 0.19
CA LYS A 141 -34.66 53.57 -0.75
C LYS A 141 -35.81 54.42 -0.25
N LEU A 142 -36.14 54.35 1.04
CA LEU A 142 -37.16 55.20 1.66
C LEU A 142 -36.78 56.68 1.58
N ARG A 143 -35.50 57.02 1.82
CA ARG A 143 -35.00 58.40 1.68
C ARG A 143 -35.10 58.90 0.23
N ILE A 144 -34.73 58.08 -0.75
CA ILE A 144 -34.88 58.42 -2.18
C ILE A 144 -36.35 58.63 -2.54
N THR A 145 -37.24 57.75 -2.05
CA THR A 145 -38.69 57.86 -2.29
C THR A 145 -39.23 59.18 -1.73
N SER A 146 -38.85 59.54 -0.50
CA SER A 146 -39.21 60.82 0.12
C SER A 146 -38.69 62.02 -0.67
N LEU A 147 -37.42 62.02 -1.09
CA LEU A 147 -36.83 63.09 -1.89
C LEU A 147 -37.49 63.20 -3.27
N LYS A 148 -37.86 62.07 -3.87
CA LYS A 148 -38.56 62.04 -5.16
C LYS A 148 -39.95 62.65 -5.07
N SER A 149 -40.70 62.33 -4.01
CA SER A 149 -41.98 63.01 -3.73
C SER A 149 -41.78 64.52 -3.54
N GLU A 150 -40.77 64.92 -2.76
CA GLU A 150 -40.48 66.35 -2.53
C GLU A 150 -40.09 67.09 -3.82
N VAL A 151 -39.30 66.47 -4.70
CA VAL A 151 -38.98 67.03 -6.02
C VAL A 151 -40.25 67.16 -6.87
N SER A 152 -41.14 66.16 -6.86
CA SER A 152 -42.42 66.20 -7.59
C SER A 152 -43.31 67.35 -7.11
N ASP A 153 -43.46 67.52 -5.80
CA ASP A 153 -44.26 68.59 -5.21
C ASP A 153 -43.65 69.97 -5.53
N GLN A 154 -42.32 70.09 -5.47
CA GLN A 154 -41.62 71.34 -5.81
C GLN A 154 -41.69 71.68 -7.31
N GLU A 155 -41.76 70.67 -8.19
CA GLU A 155 -41.94 70.88 -9.64
C GLU A 155 -43.30 71.52 -9.93
N GLU A 156 -44.37 71.02 -9.31
CA GLU A 156 -45.71 71.62 -9.40
C GLU A 156 -45.72 73.06 -8.86
N LEU A 157 -45.09 73.29 -7.71
CA LEU A 157 -44.97 74.63 -7.11
C LEU A 157 -44.14 75.59 -7.97
N LEU A 158 -43.10 75.11 -8.65
CA LEU A 158 -42.26 75.92 -9.54
C LEU A 158 -43.05 76.38 -10.77
N ASN A 159 -43.89 75.51 -11.33
CA ASN A 159 -44.75 75.81 -12.48
C ASN A 159 -45.77 76.92 -12.18
N VAL A 160 -46.26 77.01 -10.94
CA VAL A 160 -47.16 78.07 -10.49
C VAL A 160 -46.42 79.29 -9.90
N GLY A 161 -45.08 79.30 -9.92
CA GLY A 161 -44.25 80.40 -9.40
C GLY A 161 -44.13 80.47 -7.87
N GLY A 162 -44.51 79.41 -7.15
CA GLY A 162 -44.55 79.35 -5.68
C GLY A 162 -43.22 79.03 -4.99
N ILE A 163 -42.14 78.71 -5.73
CA ILE A 163 -40.81 78.40 -5.18
C ILE A 163 -39.68 78.94 -6.09
N SER A 164 -38.50 79.20 -5.52
CA SER A 164 -37.31 79.62 -6.27
C SER A 164 -36.69 78.46 -7.07
N PRO A 165 -36.27 78.68 -8.35
CA PRO A 165 -35.55 77.69 -9.15
C PRO A 165 -34.31 77.12 -8.45
N ALA A 166 -33.58 77.96 -7.70
CA ALA A 166 -32.38 77.54 -6.98
C ALA A 166 -32.67 76.50 -5.89
N ARG A 167 -33.86 76.57 -5.27
CA ARG A 167 -34.28 75.62 -4.23
C ARG A 167 -34.69 74.28 -4.84
N PHE A 168 -35.41 74.30 -5.97
CA PHE A 168 -35.76 73.10 -6.73
C PHE A 168 -34.50 72.34 -7.20
N GLU A 169 -33.55 73.05 -7.81
CA GLU A 169 -32.30 72.44 -8.29
C GLU A 169 -31.47 71.84 -7.15
N LYS A 170 -31.46 72.47 -5.97
CA LYS A 170 -30.80 71.90 -4.78
C LYS A 170 -31.42 70.56 -4.38
N THR A 171 -32.74 70.46 -4.25
CA THR A 171 -33.43 69.21 -3.89
C THR A 171 -33.18 68.12 -4.94
N LYS A 172 -33.17 68.49 -6.23
CA LYS A 172 -32.87 67.58 -7.34
C LYS A 172 -31.42 67.05 -7.30
N GLN A 173 -30.46 67.90 -6.94
CA GLN A 173 -29.08 67.49 -6.71
C GLN A 173 -28.96 66.54 -5.51
N GLU A 174 -29.68 66.80 -4.42
CA GLU A 174 -29.74 65.92 -3.25
C GLU A 174 -30.34 64.55 -3.60
N LEU A 175 -31.39 64.50 -4.42
CA LEU A 175 -31.95 63.25 -4.96
C LEU A 175 -30.92 62.46 -5.78
N THR A 176 -30.23 63.15 -6.71
CA THR A 176 -29.21 62.53 -7.56
C THR A 176 -28.05 61.96 -6.72
N LEU A 177 -27.62 62.69 -5.68
CA LEU A 177 -26.60 62.22 -4.75
C LEU A 177 -27.07 60.98 -4.00
N ALA A 178 -28.30 60.97 -3.48
CA ALA A 178 -28.86 59.83 -2.76
C ALA A 178 -28.95 58.56 -3.64
N GLU A 179 -29.33 58.71 -4.91
CA GLU A 179 -29.34 57.62 -5.89
C GLU A 179 -27.94 57.05 -6.14
N LYS A 180 -26.93 57.92 -6.28
CA LYS A 180 -25.52 57.51 -6.47
C LYS A 180 -24.95 56.83 -5.23
N GLU A 181 -25.32 57.28 -4.04
CA GLU A 181 -24.95 56.60 -2.79
C GLU A 181 -25.56 55.21 -2.68
N LEU A 182 -26.83 55.04 -3.09
CA LEU A 182 -27.48 53.73 -3.11
C LEU A 182 -26.75 52.78 -4.06
N GLU A 183 -26.43 53.23 -5.27
CA GLU A 183 -25.65 52.44 -6.26
C GLU A 183 -24.29 51.99 -5.70
N MET A 184 -23.57 52.90 -5.03
CA MET A 184 -22.30 52.60 -4.37
C MET A 184 -22.47 51.55 -3.27
N ILE A 185 -23.51 51.66 -2.45
CA ILE A 185 -23.76 50.72 -1.34
C ILE A 185 -24.16 49.34 -1.84
N LEU A 186 -24.99 49.25 -2.88
CA LEU A 186 -25.32 47.96 -3.49
C LEU A 186 -24.05 47.25 -4.00
N SER A 187 -23.15 48.02 -4.63
CA SER A 187 -21.85 47.50 -5.08
C SER A 187 -20.99 47.02 -3.91
N LYS A 188 -20.86 47.82 -2.84
CA LYS A 188 -20.13 47.43 -1.61
C LYS A 188 -20.73 46.20 -0.93
N ASN A 189 -22.06 46.12 -0.84
CA ASN A 189 -22.78 44.99 -0.26
C ASN A 189 -22.51 43.71 -1.04
N SER A 190 -22.50 43.76 -2.38
CA SER A 190 -22.20 42.60 -3.21
C SER A 190 -20.78 42.05 -2.94
N ILE A 191 -19.80 42.93 -2.76
CA ILE A 191 -18.42 42.55 -2.42
C ILE A 191 -18.38 41.97 -1.00
N ARG A 192 -19.07 42.61 -0.05
CA ARG A 192 -19.12 42.14 1.34
C ARG A 192 -19.76 40.77 1.47
N LEU A 193 -20.82 40.50 0.72
CA LEU A 193 -21.47 39.18 0.68
C LEU A 193 -20.52 38.10 0.13
N LYS A 194 -19.78 38.41 -0.95
CA LYS A 194 -18.75 37.49 -1.49
C LYS A 194 -17.62 37.24 -0.49
N GLN A 195 -17.21 38.25 0.29
CA GLN A 195 -16.22 38.08 1.35
C GLN A 195 -16.72 37.13 2.44
N LEU A 196 -17.96 37.31 2.91
CA LEU A 196 -18.56 36.42 3.90
C LEU A 196 -18.67 34.97 3.40
N GLU A 197 -19.04 34.79 2.12
CA GLU A 197 -19.10 33.47 1.50
C GLU A 197 -17.70 32.82 1.41
N ALA A 198 -16.69 33.58 0.99
CA ALA A 198 -15.31 33.10 0.92
C ALA A 198 -14.76 32.72 2.31
N GLU A 199 -15.08 33.50 3.35
CA GLU A 199 -14.74 33.17 4.74
C GLU A 199 -15.41 31.86 5.18
N GLU A 200 -16.70 31.67 4.90
CA GLU A 200 -17.41 30.42 5.22
C GLU A 200 -16.80 29.22 4.49
N GLN A 201 -16.49 29.37 3.20
CA GLN A 201 -15.83 28.34 2.40
C GLN A 201 -14.44 27.99 2.96
N GLY A 202 -13.65 28.99 3.36
CA GLY A 202 -12.35 28.77 4.01
C GLY A 202 -12.47 27.95 5.30
N LEU A 203 -13.46 28.24 6.14
CA LEU A 203 -13.73 27.46 7.37
C LEU A 203 -14.17 26.03 7.05
N LYS A 204 -15.00 25.82 6.02
CA LYS A 204 -15.41 24.47 5.58
C LYS A 204 -14.21 23.66 5.10
N LEU A 205 -13.33 24.24 4.29
CA LEU A 205 -12.12 23.56 3.81
C LEU A 205 -11.21 23.16 4.97
N GLN A 206 -11.07 24.00 6.00
CA GLN A 206 -10.30 23.64 7.19
C GLN A 206 -10.91 22.47 7.97
N ILE A 207 -12.24 22.37 8.02
CA ILE A 207 -12.93 21.23 8.62
C ILE A 207 -12.68 19.97 7.78
N GLU A 208 -12.84 20.05 6.46
CA GLU A 208 -12.62 18.91 5.55
C GLU A 208 -11.19 18.35 5.63
N ILE A 209 -10.18 19.23 5.70
CA ILE A 209 -8.78 18.82 5.88
C ILE A 209 -8.62 18.04 7.18
N GLN A 210 -9.21 18.53 8.26
CA GLN A 210 -9.13 17.90 9.58
C GLN A 210 -9.93 16.58 9.63
N GLU A 211 -11.05 16.49 8.90
CA GLU A 211 -11.83 15.25 8.76
C GLU A 211 -11.04 14.17 7.99
N LYS A 212 -10.30 14.54 6.94
CA LYS A 212 -9.39 13.62 6.23
C LYS A 212 -8.24 13.15 7.13
N GLU A 213 -7.71 14.03 7.97
CA GLU A 213 -6.71 13.66 8.97
C GLU A 213 -7.29 12.65 9.97
N LEU A 214 -8.50 12.90 10.47
CA LEU A 214 -9.22 11.98 11.36
C LEU A 214 -9.45 10.61 10.71
N GLU A 215 -9.88 10.57 9.44
CA GLU A 215 -10.05 9.34 8.67
C GLU A 215 -8.73 8.54 8.60
N THR A 216 -7.63 9.22 8.26
CA THR A 216 -6.30 8.60 8.22
C THR A 216 -5.88 8.01 9.57
N LYS A 217 -6.21 8.71 10.67
CA LYS A 217 -5.92 8.22 12.03
C LYS A 217 -6.80 7.03 12.42
N ASN A 218 -8.06 7.03 12.02
CA ASN A 218 -8.96 5.88 12.20
C ASN A 218 -8.50 4.65 11.40
N GLU A 219 -8.00 4.84 10.18
CA GLU A 219 -7.37 3.75 9.43
C GLU A 219 -6.14 3.19 10.18
N ASN A 220 -5.28 4.06 10.71
CA ASN A 220 -4.13 3.63 11.50
C ASN A 220 -4.55 2.90 12.78
N LEU A 221 -5.64 3.31 13.41
CA LEU A 221 -6.24 2.60 14.54
C LEU A 221 -6.66 1.19 14.14
N SER A 222 -7.28 1.00 12.97
CA SER A 222 -7.63 -0.35 12.48
C SER A 222 -6.41 -1.23 12.23
N LYS A 223 -5.29 -0.62 11.80
CA LYS A 223 -4.00 -1.27 11.55
C LYS A 223 -3.21 -1.60 12.83
N THR A 224 -3.66 -1.16 14.02
CA THR A 224 -3.07 -1.59 15.30
C THR A 224 -3.19 -3.08 15.54
N THR A 225 -4.22 -3.70 14.95
CA THR A 225 -4.34 -5.16 14.89
C THR A 225 -3.69 -5.64 13.60
N VAL A 226 -2.45 -6.12 13.70
CA VAL A 226 -1.70 -6.60 12.54
C VAL A 226 -2.26 -7.96 12.13
N ARG A 227 -2.73 -8.05 10.89
CA ARG A 227 -3.33 -9.25 10.30
C ARG A 227 -2.51 -9.74 9.11
N ALA A 228 -2.52 -11.05 8.89
CA ALA A 228 -1.87 -11.65 7.73
C ALA A 228 -2.61 -11.26 6.43
N PRO A 229 -1.91 -10.79 5.38
CA PRO A 229 -2.54 -10.44 4.11
C PRO A 229 -2.95 -11.68 3.29
N SER A 230 -2.32 -12.82 3.53
CA SER A 230 -2.62 -14.12 2.91
C SER A 230 -2.22 -15.26 3.84
N ALA A 231 -2.58 -16.50 3.48
CA ALA A 231 -2.16 -17.67 4.25
C ALA A 231 -0.67 -17.95 4.05
N GLY A 232 0.07 -18.26 5.12
CA GLY A 232 1.52 -18.41 5.06
C GLY A 232 2.14 -18.81 6.40
N ILE A 233 3.47 -18.66 6.50
CA ILE A 233 4.23 -18.93 7.73
C ILE A 233 4.88 -17.62 8.19
N VAL A 234 4.77 -17.32 9.48
CA VAL A 234 5.42 -16.14 10.08
C VAL A 234 6.93 -16.40 10.13
N MET A 235 7.73 -15.64 9.38
CA MET A 235 9.19 -15.84 9.35
C MET A 235 9.88 -15.24 10.57
N SER A 236 9.58 -13.99 10.89
CA SER A 236 10.17 -13.27 12.02
C SER A 236 9.21 -12.20 12.55
N ILE A 237 9.39 -11.84 13.82
CA ILE A 237 8.72 -10.70 14.46
C ILE A 237 9.82 -9.89 15.14
N ASN A 238 9.95 -8.63 14.73
CA ASN A 238 10.95 -7.71 15.29
C ASN A 238 10.35 -6.99 16.49
N GLY A 239 10.56 -7.56 17.68
CA GLY A 239 10.16 -6.98 18.96
C GLY A 239 9.52 -8.01 19.90
N LYS A 240 9.42 -7.65 21.18
CA LYS A 240 8.80 -8.48 22.23
C LYS A 240 7.54 -7.81 22.78
N GLU A 241 6.69 -8.60 23.43
CA GLU A 241 5.58 -8.05 24.20
C GLU A 241 6.10 -7.05 25.25
N GLY A 242 5.50 -5.86 25.31
CA GLY A 242 5.92 -4.74 26.14
C GLY A 242 6.99 -3.84 25.52
N GLU A 243 7.55 -4.19 24.36
CA GLU A 243 8.55 -3.38 23.67
C GLU A 243 7.90 -2.30 22.80
N LYS A 244 8.54 -1.12 22.74
CA LYS A 244 8.12 -0.02 21.86
C LYS A 244 8.68 -0.25 20.46
N VAL A 245 7.79 -0.21 19.48
CA VAL A 245 8.10 -0.28 18.04
C VAL A 245 7.85 1.09 17.43
N ASN A 246 8.75 1.54 16.56
CA ASN A 246 8.57 2.79 15.83
C ASN A 246 7.90 2.54 14.48
N ARG A 247 7.33 3.60 13.90
CA ARG A 247 6.85 3.60 12.53
C ARG A 247 8.05 3.62 11.57
N ASP A 248 8.34 2.48 10.95
CA ASP A 248 9.27 2.30 9.83
C ASP A 248 8.58 1.49 8.74
#